data_AF-A0A233RI80-F1
#
_entry.id   AF-A0A233RI80-F1
#
_cell.length_a   1.000
_cell.length_b   1.000
_cell.length_c   1.000
_cell.angle_alpha   90.00
_cell.angle_beta   90.00
_cell.angle_gamma   90.00
#
_symmetry.space_group_name_H-M   'P 1'
#
loop_
_entity.id
_entity.type
_entity.pdbx_description
1 polymer ?
#
loop_
_entity_poly.entity_id
_entity_poly.type
_entity_poly.pdbx_seq_one_letter_code
_entity_poly.pdbx_strand_id
1 'polypeptide(L)' 'MEHRTARLTLLIDPRKKALFEQLCAEEDVTPSQKVRQFIREYIEQKAGEDWHASSS' A
#
# COMPACT_ATOMS: atom_id res chain seq x y z
N MET A 1 -16.89 -14.39 -5.00
CA MET A 1 -16.26 -13.44 -4.06
C MET A 1 -16.25 -12.09 -4.76
N GLU A 2 -17.14 -11.20 -4.34
CA GLU A 2 -17.37 -9.90 -4.99
C GLU A 2 -16.11 -9.03 -5.02
N HIS A 3 -16.05 -8.20 -6.06
CA HIS A 3 -14.91 -7.43 -6.54
C HIS A 3 -14.40 -6.37 -5.52
N ARG A 4 -13.75 -6.79 -4.43
CA ARG A 4 -13.17 -5.87 -3.43
C ARG A 4 -11.77 -5.34 -3.77
N THR A 5 -11.30 -5.54 -5.00
CA THR A 5 -9.99 -5.04 -5.45
C THR A 5 -10.15 -3.96 -6.51
N ALA A 6 -9.90 -2.71 -6.14
CA ALA A 6 -9.75 -1.60 -7.07
C ALA A 6 -8.26 -1.44 -7.46
N ARG A 7 -8.00 -1.07 -8.72
CA ARG A 7 -6.64 -0.79 -9.21
C ARG A 7 -6.30 0.68 -8.99
N LEU A 8 -5.24 0.96 -8.23
CA LEU A 8 -4.65 2.28 -8.07
C LEU A 8 -3.38 2.38 -8.94
N THR A 9 -3.35 3.32 -9.89
CA THR A 9 -2.18 3.61 -10.73
C THR A 9 -1.50 4.87 -10.23
N LEU A 10 -0.19 4.81 -9.96
CA LEU A 10 0.61 5.94 -9.47
C LEU A 10 1.83 6.13 -10.38
N LEU A 11 2.17 7.38 -10.66
CA LEU A 11 3.43 7.73 -11.31
C LEU A 11 4.44 8.12 -10.24
N ILE A 12 5.62 7.52 -10.29
CA ILE A 12 6.74 7.84 -9.40
C ILE A 12 8.00 8.01 -10.22
N ASP A 13 8.92 8.82 -9.71
CA ASP A 13 10.24 8.99 -10.30
C ASP A 13 10.96 7.61 -10.43
N PRO A 14 11.63 7.32 -11.56
CA PRO A 14 12.26 6.03 -11.79
C PRO A 14 13.39 5.72 -10.80
N ARG A 15 14.11 6.73 -10.28
CA ARG A 15 15.17 6.52 -9.30
C ARG A 15 14.57 6.14 -7.95
N LYS A 16 13.47 6.80 -7.55
CA LYS A 16 12.71 6.44 -6.34
C LYS A 16 12.13 5.03 -6.46
N LYS A 17 11.61 4.66 -7.63
CA LYS A 17 11.11 3.30 -7.90
C LYS A 17 12.21 2.25 -7.66
N ALA A 18 13.38 2.43 -8.27
CA ALA A 18 14.48 1.49 -8.13
C ALA A 18 14.96 1.34 -6.68
N LEU A 19 15.09 2.46 -5.95
CA LEU A 19 15.45 2.42 -4.53
C LEU A 19 14.38 1.72 -3.69
N PHE A 20 13.11 1.99 -3.95
CA PHE A 20 12.00 1.34 -3.25
C PHE A 20 11.97 -0.17 -3.50
N GLU A 21 12.18 -0.60 -4.74
CA GLU A 21 12.27 -2.02 -5.11
C GLU A 21 13.45 -2.72 -4.42
N GLN A 22 14.60 -2.06 -4.32
CA GLN A 22 15.76 -2.58 -3.60
C GLN A 22 15.46 -2.79 -2.12
N LEU A 23 14.92 -1.76 -1.45
CA LEU A 23 14.57 -1.83 -0.02
C LEU A 23 13.53 -2.92 0.24
N CYS A 24 12.53 -3.07 -0.64
CA CYS A 24 11.54 -4.13 -0.54
C CYS A 24 12.19 -5.53 -0.66
N ALA A 25 13.17 -5.70 -1.57
CA ALA A 25 13.88 -6.96 -1.74
C ALA A 25 14.76 -7.30 -0.52
N GLU A 26 15.38 -6.31 0.12
CA GLU A 26 16.15 -6.48 1.37
C GLU A 26 15.26 -6.98 2.53
N GLU A 27 13.98 -6.60 2.54
CA GLU A 27 13.00 -7.00 3.54
C GLU A 27 12.17 -8.25 3.15
N ASP A 28 12.50 -8.91 2.04
CA ASP A 28 11.76 -10.07 1.49
C ASP A 28 10.26 -9.80 1.23
N VAL A 29 9.93 -8.58 0.80
CA VAL A 29 8.55 -8.16 0.47
C VAL A 29 8.45 -7.59 -0.92
N THR A 30 7.26 -7.66 -1.52
CA THR A 30 6.99 -7.01 -2.81
C THR A 30 6.63 -5.53 -2.62
N PRO A 31 6.94 -4.67 -3.61
CA PRO A 31 6.52 -3.27 -3.60
C PRO A 31 5.01 -3.10 -3.36
N SER A 32 4.18 -3.98 -3.94
CA SER A 32 2.72 -3.92 -3.75
C SER A 32 2.29 -4.24 -2.32
N GLN A 33 2.97 -5.17 -1.63
CA GLN A 33 2.68 -5.45 -0.22
C GLN A 33 3.04 -4.24 0.65
N LYS A 34 4.21 -3.64 0.45
CA LYS A 34 4.65 -2.48 1.22
C LYS A 34 3.77 -1.24 0.95
N VAL A 35 3.38 -0.99 -0.31
CA VAL A 35 2.43 0.09 -0.64
C VAL A 35 1.08 -0.11 0.04
N ARG A 36 0.56 -1.34 0.09
CA ARG A 36 -0.70 -1.63 0.81
C ARG A 36 -0.56 -1.38 2.31
N GLN A 37 0.59 -1.73 2.90
CA GLN A 37 0.88 -1.43 4.31
C GLN A 37 0.86 0.07 4.56
N PHE A 38 1.56 0.86 3.74
CA PHE A 38 1.59 2.33 3.86
C PHE A 38 0.20 2.96 3.70
N ILE A 39 -0.60 2.47 2.74
CA ILE A 39 -1.99 2.95 2.57
C ILE A 39 -2.80 2.68 3.84
N ARG A 40 -2.66 1.47 4.41
CA ARG A 40 -3.37 1.09 5.64
C ARG A 40 -2.96 1.98 6.81
N GLU A 41 -1.66 2.09 7.07
CA GLU A 41 -1.11 2.91 8.17
C GLU A 41 -1.50 4.38 8.02
N TYR A 42 -1.51 4.91 6.80
CA TYR A 42 -1.93 6.28 6.53
C TYR A 42 -3.43 6.50 6.85
N ILE A 43 -4.29 5.55 6.47
CA ILE A 43 -5.72 5.63 6.77
C ILE A 43 -5.96 5.49 8.28
N GLU A 44 -5.33 4.51 8.93
CA GLU A 44 -5.40 4.29 10.38
C GLU A 44 -4.97 5.54 11.16
N GLN A 45 -3.86 6.17 10.75
CA GLN A 45 -3.36 7.40 11.37
C GLN A 45 -4.35 8.58 11.24
N LYS A 46 -5.10 8.66 10.15
CA LYS A 46 -5.96 9.82 9.83
C LYS A 46 -7.42 9.65 10.21
N ALA A 47 -7.96 8.44 10.09
CA ALA A 47 -9.37 8.12 10.32
C ALA A 47 -9.60 7.32 11.62
N GLY A 48 -8.54 6.85 12.29
CA GLY A 48 -8.64 5.91 13.41
C GLY A 48 -8.99 4.49 12.93
N GLU A 49 -9.00 3.50 13.82
CA GLU A 49 -9.24 2.08 13.47
C GLU A 49 -10.67 1.79 12.91
N ASP A 50 -11.59 2.76 12.99
CA ASP A 50 -13.00 2.61 12.62
C ASP A 50 -13.23 2.45 11.10
N TRP A 51 -12.24 2.75 10.25
CA TRP A 51 -12.38 2.59 8.79
C TRP A 51 -12.68 1.14 8.38
N HIS A 52 -12.31 0.15 9.21
CA HIS A 52 -12.65 -1.26 9.01
C HIS A 52 -14.16 -1.54 9.05
N ALA A 53 -14.94 -0.73 9.78
CA ALA A 53 -16.38 -0.93 9.96
C ALA A 53 -17.21 -0.63 8.69
N SER A 54 -16.65 0.12 7.74
CA SER A 54 -17.35 0.56 6.52
C SER A 54 -17.47 -0.51 5.41
N SER A 55 -17.02 -1.74 5.65
CA SER A 55 -16.99 -2.82 4.64
C SER A 55 -17.73 -4.10 5.04
N SER A 56 -18.66 -4.03 6.02
CA SER A 56 -19.68 -5.06 6.23
C SER A 56 -20.93 -4.81 5.40
#